data_AF-A0A523ZKE2-F1
#
_entry.id   AF-A0A523ZKE2-F1
#
_cell.length_a   1.000
_cell.length_b   1.000
_cell.length_c   1.000
_cell.angle_alpha   90.00
_cell.angle_beta   90.00
_cell.angle_gamma   90.00
#
_symmetry.space_group_name_H-M   'P 1'
#
loop_
_entity.id
_entity.type
_entity.pdbx_description
1 polymer ?
#
loop_
_entity_poly.entity_id
_entity_poly.type
_entity_poly.pdbx_seq_one_letter_code
_entity_poly.pdbx_strand_id
1 'polypeptide(L)' 'MRNKVTVVGAGNVGAACAQRIAERGYADVVLVDIIEDMPQG' A
#
# COMPACT_ATOMS: atom_id res chain seq x y z
N MET A 1 0.56 18.85 -7.14
CA MET A 1 0.93 17.87 -6.10
C MET A 1 0.18 16.59 -6.39
N ARG A 2 0.84 15.42 -6.31
CA ARG A 2 0.18 14.12 -6.47
C ARG A 2 -0.57 13.78 -5.18
N ASN A 3 -1.75 13.17 -5.31
CA ASN A 3 -2.53 12.75 -4.15
C ASN A 3 -1.76 11.66 -3.38
N LYS A 4 -1.88 11.66 -2.06
CA LYS A 4 -1.23 10.67 -1.18
C LYS A 4 -2.28 9.80 -0.48
N VAL A 5 -2.09 8.49 -0.53
CA VAL A 5 -2.98 7.51 0.10
C VAL A 5 -2.17 6.66 1.07
N THR A 6 -2.68 6.46 2.28
CA THR A 6 -2.11 5.52 3.25
C THR A 6 -3.04 4.32 3.38
N VAL A 7 -2.48 3.12 3.22
CA VAL A 7 -3.17 1.85 3.44
C VAL A 7 -2.65 1.26 4.75
N VAL A 8 -3.56 1.04 5.71
CA VAL A 8 -3.26 0.49 7.02
C VAL A 8 -3.67 -0.98 7.05
N GLY A 9 -2.72 -1.86 7.32
CA GLY A 9 -2.86 -3.31 7.19
C GLY A 9 -2.39 -3.77 5.81
N ALA A 10 -1.47 -4.71 5.80
CA ALA A 10 -0.73 -5.14 4.61
C ALA A 10 -0.89 -6.62 4.28
N GLY A 11 -1.84 -7.30 4.92
CA GLY A 11 -2.35 -8.58 4.43
C GLY A 11 -2.91 -8.48 3.00
N ASN A 12 -3.33 -9.61 2.43
CA ASN A 12 -3.68 -9.77 1.00
C ASN A 12 -4.47 -8.61 0.37
N VAL A 13 -5.45 -8.05 1.06
CA VAL A 13 -6.27 -6.94 0.56
C VAL A 13 -5.49 -5.62 0.53
N GLY A 14 -4.77 -5.30 1.60
CA GLY A 14 -3.99 -4.08 1.71
C GLY A 14 -2.85 -4.04 0.70
N ALA A 15 -2.10 -5.14 0.59
CA ALA A 15 -1.04 -5.30 -0.40
C ALA A 15 -1.56 -5.15 -1.84
N ALA A 16 -2.62 -5.88 -2.21
CA ALA A 16 -3.20 -5.80 -3.56
C ALA A 16 -3.78 -4.41 -3.88
N CYS A 17 -4.38 -3.74 -2.89
CA CYS A 17 -4.85 -2.36 -3.02
C CYS A 17 -3.68 -1.41 -3.31
N ALA A 18 -2.63 -1.46 -2.49
CA ALA A 18 -1.46 -0.61 -2.65
C ALA A 18 -0.74 -0.86 -3.99
N GLN A 19 -0.60 -2.13 -4.39
CA GLN A 19 -0.05 -2.53 -5.69
C GLN A 19 -0.84 -1.89 -6.84
N ARG A 20 -2.18 -2.01 -6.86
CA ARG A 20 -2.98 -1.44 -7.95
C ARG A 20 -2.93 0.09 -7.99
N ILE A 21 -2.86 0.75 -6.84
CA ILE A 21 -2.68 2.22 -6.77
C ILE A 21 -1.33 2.62 -7.38
N ALA A 22 -0.26 1.88 -7.06
CA ALA A 22 1.08 2.13 -7.56
C ALA A 22 1.22 1.82 -9.06
N GLU A 23 0.83 0.62 -9.49
CA GLU A 23 0.94 0.16 -10.88
C GLU A 23 0.18 1.05 -11.87
N ARG A 24 -0.97 1.57 -11.46
CA ARG A 24 -1.79 2.47 -12.30
C ARG A 24 -1.40 3.93 -12.17
N GLY A 25 -0.43 4.27 -11.31
CA GLY A 25 0.06 5.63 -11.11
C GLY A 25 -0.97 6.60 -10.50
N TYR A 26 -1.97 6.10 -9.76
CA TYR A 26 -3.07 6.93 -9.26
C TYR A 26 -2.67 7.90 -8.15
N ALA A 27 -1.81 7.47 -7.25
CA ALA A 27 -1.39 8.24 -6.08
C ALA A 27 -0.01 7.78 -5.62
N ASP A 28 0.63 8.59 -4.77
CA ASP A 28 1.75 8.11 -3.96
C ASP A 28 1.16 7.31 -2.80
N VAL A 29 1.60 6.07 -2.63
CA VAL A 29 1.03 5.14 -1.64
C VAL A 29 2.02 4.86 -0.51
N VAL A 30 1.51 4.83 0.72
CA VAL A 30 2.23 4.35 1.90
C VAL A 30 1.47 3.13 2.42
N LEU A 31 2.18 2.01 2.60
CA LEU A 31 1.63 0.80 3.19
C LEU A 31 2.23 0.63 4.59
N VAL A 32 1.39 0.52 5.62
CA VAL A 32 1.82 0.34 7.01
C VAL A 32 1.16 -0.89 7.62
N ASP A 33 1.91 -1.61 8.44
CA ASP A 33 1.42 -2.75 9.21
C ASP A 33 2.11 -2.76 10.59
N ILE A 34 1.53 -3.51 11.54
CA ILE A 34 2.08 -3.70 12.88
C ILE A 34 3.10 -4.84 12.93
N ILE A 35 3.08 -5.75 11.94
CA ILE A 35 3.99 -6.88 11.88
C ILE A 35 5.31 -6.43 11.24
N GLU A 36 6.38 -6.41 12.04
CA GLU A 36 7.75 -6.21 11.57
C GLU A 36 8.21 -7.40 10.69
N ASP A 37 9.00 -7.11 9.66
CA ASP A 37 9.67 -8.07 8.76
C ASP A 37 8.80 -9.03 7.92
N MET A 38 7.47 -8.86 7.88
CA MET A 38 6.64 -9.59 6.92
C MET A 38 6.83 -8.99 5.51
N PRO A 39 7.06 -9.79 4.44
CA PRO A 39 7.00 -9.29 3.07
C PRO A 39 5.55 -8.90 2.75
N GLN A 40 5.32 -7.62 2.51
CA GLN A 40 3.98 -7.03 2.38
C GLN A 40 3.52 -6.88 0.91
N GLY A 41 3.84 -7.87 0.06
CA GLY A 41 3.48 -7.90 -1.36
C GLY A 41 4.36 -8.83 -2.16
#